data_AF-A0A7S0Z7L4-F1
#
_entry.id   AF-A0A7S0Z7L4-F1
#
_cell.length_a   1.000
_cell.length_b   1.000
_cell.length_c   1.000
_cell.angle_alpha   90.00
_cell.angle_beta   90.00
_cell.angle_gamma   90.00
#
_symmetry.space_group_name_H-M   'P 1'
#
loop_
_entity.id
_entity.type
_entity.pdbx_description
1 polymer ?
#
loop_
_entity_poly.entity_id
_entity_poly.type
_entity_poly.pdbx_seq_one_letter_code
_entity_poly.pdbx_strand_id
1 'polypeptide(L)'
;KDYFEGVMLGFGLSVDEAAAIVEASRPSDDAQFVVNIFSSIANVEARCYERMRELGASSGATKVFSAGGGAQNVLWASMRSKAMGGIPVVRSDIDEAAYGAALLARQGRRRL
;
A
#
# COMPACT_ATOMS: atom_id res chain seq x y z
N LYS A 1 -11.64 -11.34 10.19
CA LYS A 1 -11.16 -11.90 8.91
C LYS A 1 -10.07 -10.97 8.41
N ASP A 2 -8.90 -11.47 8.04
CA ASP A 2 -7.77 -10.62 7.60
C ASP A 2 -8.01 -10.00 6.21
N TYR A 3 -9.01 -10.51 5.49
CA TYR A 3 -9.36 -10.17 4.11
C TYR A 3 -10.86 -9.99 3.94
N PHE A 4 -11.22 -8.99 3.15
CA PHE A 4 -12.50 -8.87 2.47
C PHE A 4 -12.46 -9.69 1.18
N GLU A 5 -13.55 -10.37 0.89
CA GLU A 5 -13.64 -11.29 -0.24
C GLU A 5 -13.43 -10.55 -1.57
N GLY A 6 -12.70 -11.18 -2.49
CA GLY A 6 -12.37 -10.56 -3.77
C GLY A 6 -11.17 -9.61 -3.77
N VAL A 7 -10.72 -9.11 -2.60
CA VAL A 7 -9.61 -8.16 -2.55
C VAL A 7 -8.27 -8.88 -2.66
N MET A 8 -7.44 -8.44 -3.61
CA MET A 8 -6.10 -8.97 -3.87
C MET A 8 -6.10 -10.46 -4.25
N LEU A 9 -7.12 -10.90 -5.01
CA LEU A 9 -7.12 -12.21 -5.65
C LEU A 9 -5.94 -12.32 -6.64
N GLY A 10 -5.29 -13.49 -6.65
CA GLY A 10 -4.03 -13.73 -7.35
C GLY A 10 -4.11 -13.73 -8.88
N PHE A 11 -2.97 -14.01 -9.51
CA PHE A 11 -2.80 -14.12 -10.95
C PHE A 11 -3.83 -15.07 -11.60
N GLY A 12 -4.43 -14.65 -12.72
CA GLY A 12 -5.35 -15.47 -13.51
C GLY A 12 -6.77 -14.93 -13.62
N LEU A 13 -7.10 -13.83 -12.95
CA LEU A 13 -8.36 -13.11 -13.11
C LEU A 13 -8.13 -11.79 -13.86
N SER A 14 -9.06 -11.45 -14.73
CA SER A 14 -9.22 -10.10 -15.26
C SER A 14 -9.69 -9.13 -14.16
N VAL A 15 -9.53 -7.83 -14.41
CA VAL A 15 -10.02 -6.79 -13.50
C VAL A 15 -11.53 -6.89 -13.29
N ASP A 16 -12.28 -7.20 -14.36
CA ASP A 16 -13.75 -7.30 -14.29
C ASP A 16 -14.19 -8.48 -13.42
N GLU A 17 -13.53 -9.63 -13.55
CA GLU A 17 -13.82 -10.81 -12.71
C GLU A 17 -13.51 -10.53 -11.25
N ALA A 18 -12.37 -9.90 -10.96
CA ALA A 18 -12.01 -9.53 -9.59
C ALA A 18 -13.01 -8.51 -9.00
N ALA A 19 -13.41 -7.51 -9.80
CA ALA A 19 -14.40 -6.51 -9.39
C ALA A 19 -15.77 -7.14 -9.10
N ALA A 20 -16.21 -8.09 -9.92
CA ALA A 20 -17.47 -8.80 -9.72
C ALA A 20 -17.50 -9.58 -8.40
N ILE A 21 -16.40 -10.21 -8.01
CA ILE A 21 -16.29 -10.93 -6.73
C ILE A 21 -16.37 -9.96 -5.55
N VAL A 22 -15.66 -8.83 -5.62
CA VAL A 22 -15.70 -7.80 -4.57
C VAL A 22 -17.11 -7.24 -4.43
N GLU A 23 -17.79 -6.97 -5.55
CA GLU A 23 -19.15 -6.43 -5.56
C GLU A 23 -20.17 -7.46 -5.03
N ALA A 24 -20.01 -8.74 -5.35
CA ALA A 24 -20.89 -9.80 -4.86
C ALA A 24 -20.90 -9.92 -3.32
N SER A 25 -19.82 -9.52 -2.65
CA SER A 25 -19.69 -9.55 -1.19
C SER A 25 -19.97 -8.20 -0.51
N ARG A 26 -20.49 -7.22 -1.26
CA ARG A 26 -20.74 -5.85 -0.77
C ARG A 26 -21.75 -5.84 0.39
N PRO A 27 -21.39 -5.26 1.55
CA PRO A 27 -22.34 -5.04 2.64
C PRO A 27 -23.35 -3.94 2.27
N SER A 28 -24.46 -3.85 3.01
CA SER A 28 -25.49 -2.82 2.77
C SER A 28 -25.03 -1.38 3.05
N ASP A 29 -23.97 -1.21 3.84
CA ASP A 29 -23.36 0.08 4.13
C ASP A 29 -22.09 0.29 3.29
N ASP A 30 -22.12 1.30 2.44
CA ASP A 30 -21.02 1.68 1.56
C ASP A 30 -19.78 2.13 2.32
N ALA A 31 -19.95 2.79 3.47
CA ALA A 31 -18.82 3.18 4.30
C ALA A 31 -18.09 1.94 4.82
N GLN A 32 -18.85 0.94 5.30
CA GLN A 32 -18.30 -0.34 5.72
C GLN A 32 -17.64 -1.09 4.55
N PHE A 33 -18.18 -1.02 3.34
CA PHE A 33 -17.60 -1.61 2.14
C PHE A 33 -16.20 -1.04 1.85
N VAL A 34 -16.07 0.29 1.82
CA VAL A 34 -14.79 0.97 1.58
C VAL A 34 -13.78 0.64 2.69
N VAL A 35 -14.21 0.66 3.96
CA VAL A 35 -13.36 0.30 5.10
C VAL A 35 -12.85 -1.14 4.96
N ASN A 36 -13.69 -2.07 4.54
CA ASN A 36 -13.31 -3.47 4.36
C ASN A 36 -12.25 -3.63 3.26
N ILE A 37 -12.42 -2.97 2.11
CA ILE A 37 -11.46 -3.01 1.00
C ILE A 37 -10.12 -2.41 1.45
N PHE A 38 -10.15 -1.20 2.02
CA PHE A 38 -8.94 -0.48 2.43
C PHE A 38 -8.17 -1.19 3.54
N SER A 39 -8.87 -1.76 4.52
CA SER A 39 -8.24 -2.53 5.60
C SER A 39 -7.60 -3.82 5.08
N SER A 40 -8.22 -4.47 4.09
CA SER A 40 -7.68 -5.68 3.47
C SER A 40 -6.37 -5.40 2.74
N ILE A 41 -6.31 -4.31 1.95
CA ILE A 41 -5.08 -3.91 1.26
C ILE A 41 -4.00 -3.53 2.28
N ALA A 42 -4.35 -2.80 3.36
CA ALA A 42 -3.43 -2.44 4.44
C ALA A 42 -2.83 -3.69 5.14
N ASN A 43 -3.65 -4.72 5.39
CA ASN A 43 -3.19 -5.98 5.97
C ASN A 43 -2.23 -6.73 5.02
N VAL A 44 -2.46 -6.70 3.71
CA VAL A 44 -1.51 -7.27 2.73
C VAL A 44 -0.19 -6.53 2.78
N GLU A 45 -0.21 -5.21 2.75
CA GLU A 45 1.01 -4.40 2.80
C GLU A 45 1.82 -4.71 4.08
N ALA A 46 1.16 -4.79 5.23
CA ALA A 46 1.82 -5.17 6.49
C ALA A 46 2.48 -6.55 6.41
N ARG A 47 1.80 -7.55 5.82
CA ARG A 47 2.36 -8.88 5.58
C ARG A 47 3.54 -8.85 4.60
N CYS A 48 3.51 -8.00 3.58
CA CYS A 48 4.64 -7.86 2.65
C CYS A 48 5.88 -7.31 3.37
N TYR A 49 5.72 -6.30 4.22
CA TYR A 49 6.82 -5.77 5.04
C TYR A 49 7.37 -6.81 6.02
N GLU A 50 6.49 -7.55 6.69
CA GLU A 50 6.89 -8.64 7.56
C GLU A 50 7.63 -9.74 6.79
N ARG A 51 7.12 -10.12 5.61
CA ARG A 51 7.77 -11.13 4.77
C ARG A 51 9.14 -10.70 4.27
N MET A 52 9.34 -9.43 3.94
CA MET A 52 10.66 -8.90 3.58
C MET A 52 11.65 -9.03 4.74
N ARG A 53 11.20 -8.80 5.98
CA ARG A 53 12.01 -9.01 7.19
C ARG A 53 12.42 -10.47 7.35
N GLU A 54 11.48 -11.40 7.18
CA GLU A 54 11.75 -12.84 7.24
C GLU A 54 12.74 -13.32 6.16
N LEU A 55 12.72 -12.68 4.97
CA LEU A 55 13.61 -12.99 3.86
C LEU A 55 15.01 -12.37 3.99
N GLY A 56 15.29 -11.63 5.07
CA GLY A 56 16.62 -11.11 5.38
C GLY A 56 16.82 -9.63 5.03
N ALA A 57 15.77 -8.83 4.93
CA ALA A 57 15.92 -7.38 4.88
C ALA A 57 16.72 -6.87 6.10
N SER A 58 17.66 -5.95 5.86
CA SER A 58 18.65 -5.51 6.86
C SER A 58 18.05 -4.86 8.12
N SER A 59 16.83 -4.33 8.03
CA SER A 59 16.05 -3.84 9.17
C SER A 59 14.55 -3.85 8.85
N GLY A 60 13.71 -3.91 9.88
CA GLY A 60 12.27 -3.69 9.73
C GLY A 60 11.94 -2.26 9.32
N ALA A 61 10.78 -2.05 8.70
CA ALA A 61 10.35 -0.71 8.32
C ALA A 61 10.13 0.17 9.56
N THR A 62 10.68 1.37 9.56
CA THR A 62 10.48 2.37 10.64
C THR A 62 9.60 3.53 10.20
N LYS A 63 9.42 3.71 8.88
CA LYS A 63 8.56 4.70 8.25
C LYS A 63 8.24 4.25 6.84
N VAL A 64 7.00 4.49 6.38
CA VAL A 64 6.56 4.21 5.01
C VAL A 64 6.19 5.51 4.33
N PHE A 65 6.82 5.78 3.18
CA PHE A 65 6.44 6.87 2.29
C PHE A 65 5.45 6.35 1.24
N SER A 66 4.32 7.02 1.09
CA SER A 66 3.26 6.66 0.17
C SER A 66 3.27 7.58 -1.06
N ALA A 67 3.13 6.97 -2.23
CA ALA A 67 3.01 7.63 -3.52
C ALA A 67 1.69 7.23 -4.22
N GLY A 68 1.35 7.91 -5.31
CA GLY A 68 0.16 7.62 -6.12
C GLY A 68 -1.15 8.12 -5.50
N GLY A 69 -2.28 7.87 -6.19
CA GLY A 69 -3.58 8.46 -5.83
C GLY A 69 -4.02 8.18 -4.38
N GLY A 70 -3.71 6.99 -3.87
CA GLY A 70 -4.00 6.59 -2.49
C GLY A 70 -3.31 7.40 -1.40
N ALA A 71 -2.18 8.04 -1.72
CA ALA A 71 -1.36 8.77 -0.75
C ALA A 71 -2.03 10.05 -0.23
N GLN A 72 -3.07 10.55 -0.92
CA GLN A 72 -3.83 11.73 -0.49
C GLN A 72 -4.85 11.41 0.61
N ASN A 73 -5.17 10.13 0.81
CA ASN A 73 -6.16 9.71 1.80
C ASN A 73 -5.53 9.51 3.19
N VAL A 74 -5.66 10.52 4.04
CA VAL A 74 -5.11 10.51 5.41
C VAL A 74 -5.73 9.43 6.31
N LEU A 75 -7.01 9.10 6.12
CA LEU A 75 -7.67 8.03 6.88
C LEU A 75 -7.09 6.67 6.50
N TRP A 76 -6.84 6.46 5.20
CA TRP A 76 -6.25 5.21 4.74
C TRP A 76 -4.78 5.07 5.18
N ALA A 77 -4.02 6.17 5.19
CA ALA A 77 -2.68 6.18 5.78
C ALA A 77 -2.71 5.79 7.27
N SER A 78 -3.70 6.27 8.03
CA SER A 78 -3.89 5.85 9.44
C SER A 78 -4.23 4.37 9.57
N MET A 79 -5.10 3.82 8.71
CA MET A 79 -5.42 2.39 8.70
C MET A 79 -4.19 1.53 8.41
N ARG A 80 -3.38 1.92 7.42
CA ARG A 80 -2.11 1.25 7.08
C ARG A 80 -1.10 1.31 8.22
N SER A 81 -0.97 2.46 8.86
CA SER A 81 -0.11 2.62 10.04
C SER A 81 -0.52 1.68 11.17
N LYS A 82 -1.83 1.57 11.46
CA LYS A 82 -2.36 0.64 12.46
C LYS A 82 -2.10 -0.82 12.08
N ALA A 83 -2.32 -1.21 10.83
CA ALA A 83 -2.06 -2.57 10.34
C ALA A 83 -0.58 -2.96 10.48
N MET A 84 0.33 -1.99 10.35
CA MET A 84 1.78 -2.16 10.51
C MET A 84 2.28 -1.95 11.95
N GLY A 85 1.41 -2.07 12.96
CA GLY A 85 1.82 -1.96 14.37
C GLY A 85 2.23 -0.55 14.80
N GLY A 86 1.75 0.49 14.10
CA GLY A 86 2.01 1.90 14.42
C GLY A 86 3.17 2.53 13.64
N ILE A 87 3.75 1.84 12.65
CA ILE A 87 4.75 2.43 11.76
C ILE A 87 4.14 3.66 11.05
N PRO A 88 4.77 4.85 11.09
CA PRO A 88 4.23 6.03 10.45
C PRO A 88 4.15 5.87 8.92
N VAL A 89 2.95 6.08 8.38
CA VAL A 89 2.71 6.15 6.93
C VAL A 89 2.48 7.60 6.56
N VAL A 90 3.35 8.15 5.72
CA VAL A 90 3.31 9.55 5.31
C VAL A 90 3.26 9.67 3.79
N ARG A 91 2.60 10.70 3.28
CA ARG A 91 2.70 11.04 1.85
C ARG A 91 4.15 11.44 1.54
N SER A 92 4.66 10.98 0.40
CA SER A 92 5.94 11.47 -0.12
C SER A 92 5.79 12.92 -0.60
N ASP A 93 6.73 13.78 -0.24
CA ASP A 93 6.74 15.17 -0.71
C ASP A 93 6.94 15.25 -2.23
N ILE A 94 7.69 14.29 -2.78
CA ILE A 94 7.93 14.15 -4.21
C ILE A 94 7.77 12.67 -4.59
N ASP A 95 6.85 12.38 -5.51
CA ASP A 95 6.55 11.03 -6.00
C ASP A 95 6.77 10.87 -7.52
N GLU A 96 7.28 11.90 -8.19
CA GLU A 96 7.60 11.90 -9.61
C GLU A 96 8.93 11.18 -9.93
N ALA A 97 8.88 10.21 -10.85
CA ALA A 97 10.06 9.47 -11.29
C ALA A 97 11.15 10.37 -11.90
N ALA A 98 10.75 11.44 -12.59
CA ALA A 98 11.67 12.42 -13.19
C ALA A 98 12.54 13.13 -12.14
N TYR A 99 11.99 13.40 -10.95
CA TYR A 99 12.76 13.98 -9.85
C TYR A 99 13.83 13.01 -9.35
N GLY A 100 13.51 11.71 -9.26
CA GLY A 100 14.49 10.66 -8.96
C GLY A 100 15.66 10.63 -9.95
N ALA A 101 15.36 10.75 -11.25
CA ALA A 101 16.39 10.81 -12.29
C ALA A 101 17.30 12.05 -12.14
N ALA A 102 16.74 13.21 -11.80
CA ALA A 102 17.52 14.42 -11.53
C ALA A 102 18.46 14.27 -10.32
N LEU A 103 18.01 13.58 -9.26
CA LEU A 103 18.85 13.25 -8.10
C LEU A 103 20.03 12.35 -8.48
N LEU A 104 19.79 11.34 -9.32
CA LEU A 104 20.85 10.45 -9.84
C LEU A 104 21.90 11.24 -10.63
N ALA A 105 21.48 12.11 -11.55
CA ALA A 105 22.39 12.96 -12.32
C ALA A 105 23.22 13.90 -11.42
N ARG A 106 22.58 14.53 -10.43
CA ARG A 106 23.26 15.38 -9.45
C ARG A 106 24.28 14.61 -8.61
N GLN A 107 23.95 13.38 -8.21
CA GLN A 107 24.85 12.53 -7.43
C GLN A 107 26.04 12.03 -8.26
N GLY A 108 25.81 11.67 -9.52
CA GLY A 108 26.88 11.36 -10.48
C GLY A 108 27.84 12.54 -10.65
N ARG A 109 27.31 13.76 -10.84
CA ARG A 109 28.13 14.98 -10.96
C ARG A 109 28.97 15.27 -9.72
N ARG A 110 28.49 14.96 -8.51
CA ARG A 110 29.24 15.18 -7.25
C ARG A 110 30.36 14.17 -7.00
N ARG A 111 30.35 13.05 -7.72
CA ARG A 111 31.39 12.01 -7.61
C ARG A 111 32.52 12.18 -8.63
N LEU A 112 32.36 13.11 -9.57
CA LEU A 112 33.40 13.60 -10.47
C LEU A 112 34.10 14.81 -9.81
#